data_AF-J7S8Q2-F1
#
_entry.id   AF-J7S8Q2-F1
#
_cell.length_a   1.000
_cell.length_b   1.000
_cell.length_c   1.000
_cell.angle_alpha   90.00
_cell.angle_beta   90.00
_cell.angle_gamma   90.00
#
_symmetry.space_group_name_H-M   'P 1'
#
loop_
_entity.id
_entity.type
_entity.pdbx_description
1 polymer ?
#
loop_
_entity_poly.entity_id
_entity_poly.type
_entity_poly.pdbx_seq_one_letter_code
_entity_poly.pdbx_strand_id
1 'polypeptide(L)'
;MQFRKRVVTLLALNNPRVSCTLGLGTSLPGPISAITSQHDKLVHFFAFLGESLLFVLSFPRGESLRVPLPQWLVRRWPAGEDLSRSHTPSQEWDKYAVAAVLFALVGSIASEFLQFAVTRGRRNFDPRDMCANTLGSLVGLLLARGVETL
;
A
#
# COMPACT_ATOMS: atom_id res chain seq x y z
N MET A 1 -1.90 -0.60 -24.64
CA MET A 1 -1.68 0.06 -23.34
C MET A 1 -2.65 -0.37 -22.22
N GLN A 2 -3.89 -0.81 -22.49
CA GLN A 2 -4.83 -1.25 -21.43
C GLN A 2 -4.44 -2.54 -20.68
N PHE A 3 -3.60 -3.39 -21.27
CA PHE A 3 -3.13 -4.64 -20.64
C PHE A 3 -2.19 -4.39 -19.45
N ARG A 4 -1.32 -3.37 -19.51
CA ARG A 4 -0.40 -3.02 -18.42
C ARG A 4 -1.11 -2.44 -17.19
N LYS A 5 -2.15 -1.62 -17.40
CA LYS A 5 -2.99 -1.08 -16.31
C LYS A 5 -3.70 -2.21 -15.54
N ARG A 6 -4.22 -3.23 -16.24
CA ARG A 6 -4.87 -4.38 -15.59
C ARG A 6 -3.89 -5.30 -14.87
N VAL A 7 -2.70 -5.56 -15.42
CA VAL A 7 -1.71 -6.46 -14.82
C VAL A 7 -1.10 -5.88 -13.54
N VAL A 8 -0.84 -4.56 -13.47
CA VAL A 8 -0.28 -3.96 -12.25
C VAL A 8 -1.33 -3.78 -11.16
N THR A 9 -2.56 -3.39 -11.52
CA THR A 9 -3.69 -3.39 -10.58
C THR A 9 -4.04 -4.81 -10.12
N LEU A 10 -3.90 -5.83 -10.98
CA LEU A 10 -4.02 -7.26 -10.59
C LEU A 10 -2.82 -7.76 -9.78
N LEU A 11 -1.60 -7.26 -9.99
CA LEU A 11 -0.45 -7.65 -9.16
C LEU A 11 -0.55 -7.02 -7.76
N ALA A 12 -1.00 -5.77 -7.67
CA ALA A 12 -1.20 -5.05 -6.41
C ALA A 12 -2.46 -5.51 -5.64
N LEU A 13 -3.55 -5.87 -6.33
CA LEU A 13 -4.80 -6.29 -5.67
C LEU A 13 -5.00 -7.82 -5.60
N ASN A 14 -4.40 -8.59 -6.52
CA ASN A 14 -4.65 -10.03 -6.67
C ASN A 14 -3.42 -10.90 -6.40
N ASN A 15 -2.28 -10.30 -6.04
CA ASN A 15 -1.15 -11.03 -5.54
C ASN A 15 -0.77 -10.52 -4.14
N PRO A 16 -1.62 -10.80 -3.12
CA PRO A 16 -1.22 -10.61 -1.73
C PRO A 16 0.09 -11.34 -1.43
N ARG A 17 0.43 -12.37 -2.23
CA ARG A 17 1.72 -13.06 -2.20
C ARG A 17 2.91 -12.18 -2.56
N VAL A 18 2.81 -11.19 -3.46
CA VAL A 18 3.96 -10.36 -3.86
C VAL A 18 4.29 -9.33 -2.78
N SER A 19 3.28 -8.65 -2.21
CA SER A 19 3.46 -7.83 -1.00
C SER A 19 3.83 -8.68 0.22
N CYS A 20 3.22 -9.86 0.39
CA CYS A 20 3.62 -10.77 1.45
C CYS A 20 5.03 -11.35 1.25
N THR A 21 5.54 -11.57 0.03
CA THR A 21 6.88 -12.15 -0.16
C THR A 21 8.00 -11.16 0.13
N LEU A 22 7.75 -9.85 -0.02
CA LEU A 22 8.72 -8.83 0.40
C LEU A 22 8.67 -8.60 1.93
N GLY A 23 7.52 -8.78 2.57
CA GLY A 23 7.33 -8.65 4.03
C GLY A 23 7.41 -9.94 4.86
N LEU A 24 7.48 -11.12 4.24
CA LEU A 24 7.66 -12.42 4.90
C LEU A 24 9.01 -12.99 4.46
N GLY A 25 10.07 -12.58 5.16
CA GLY A 25 11.40 -13.18 5.05
C GLY A 25 11.49 -14.64 5.51
N THR A 26 10.46 -15.46 5.33
CA THR A 26 10.34 -16.79 5.96
C THR A 26 10.72 -17.95 5.05
N SER A 27 11.38 -17.75 3.91
CA SER A 27 11.81 -18.86 3.04
C SER A 27 13.01 -18.55 2.13
N LEU A 28 13.93 -17.69 2.54
CA LEU A 28 15.15 -17.44 1.74
C LEU A 28 16.29 -18.39 2.17
N PRO A 29 17.07 -18.95 1.23
CA PRO A 29 18.12 -19.91 1.56
C PRO A 29 19.17 -19.31 2.51
N GLY A 30 19.49 -20.07 3.56
CA GLY A 30 20.58 -19.92 4.54
C GLY A 30 21.11 -18.51 4.81
N PRO A 31 22.14 -18.05 4.07
CA PRO A 31 22.84 -16.79 4.35
C PRO A 31 21.94 -15.55 4.26
N ILE A 32 20.92 -15.56 3.40
CA ILE A 32 20.00 -14.42 3.25
C ILE A 32 19.08 -14.30 4.47
N SER A 33 18.63 -15.43 5.03
CA SER A 33 17.82 -15.47 6.24
C SER A 33 18.53 -14.86 7.45
N ALA A 34 19.86 -15.03 7.54
CA ALA A 34 20.66 -14.47 8.64
C ALA A 34 20.77 -12.95 8.53
N ILE A 35 21.02 -12.43 7.33
CA ILE A 35 21.08 -10.98 7.06
C ILE A 35 19.73 -10.32 7.32
N THR A 36 18.62 -10.95 6.89
CA THR A 36 17.27 -10.43 7.12
C THR A 36 16.88 -10.42 8.60
N SER A 37 17.38 -11.35 9.43
CA SER A 37 17.11 -11.34 10.87
C SER A 37 17.75 -10.16 11.62
N GLN A 38 18.92 -9.70 11.17
CA GLN A 38 19.61 -8.56 11.78
C GLN A 38 19.12 -7.21 11.26
N HIS A 39 18.54 -7.19 10.06
CA HIS A 39 18.10 -5.98 9.37
C HIS A 39 16.61 -6.00 9.01
N ASP A 40 15.79 -6.69 9.80
CA ASP A 40 14.34 -6.85 9.57
C ASP A 40 13.65 -5.49 9.32
N LYS A 41 14.01 -4.46 10.11
CA LYS A 41 13.47 -3.09 9.94
C LYS A 41 13.84 -2.44 8.61
N LEU A 42 15.04 -2.70 8.10
CA LEU A 42 15.46 -2.17 6.80
C LEU A 42 14.72 -2.86 5.66
N VAL A 43 14.48 -4.16 5.77
CA VAL A 43 13.67 -4.90 4.79
C VAL A 43 12.26 -4.31 4.71
N HIS A 44 11.63 -4.10 5.87
CA HIS A 44 10.35 -3.44 6.02
C HIS A 44 10.32 -2.04 5.36
N PHE A 45 11.32 -1.21 5.68
CA PHE A 45 11.48 0.11 5.08
C PHE A 45 11.59 0.06 3.54
N PHE A 46 12.50 -0.77 2.99
CA PHE A 46 12.71 -0.84 1.55
C PHE A 46 11.54 -1.47 0.80
N ALA A 47 10.85 -2.44 1.41
CA ALA A 47 9.65 -3.05 0.84
C ALA A 47 8.57 -1.99 0.63
N PHE A 48 8.19 -1.26 1.68
CA PHE A 48 7.16 -0.22 1.59
C PHE A 48 7.58 1.00 0.77
N LEU A 49 8.88 1.34 0.75
CA LEU A 49 9.44 2.34 -0.17
C LEU A 49 9.23 1.91 -1.62
N GLY A 50 9.61 0.69 -1.97
CA GLY A 50 9.46 0.16 -3.32
C GLY A 50 7.99 0.07 -3.74
N GLU A 51 7.13 -0.45 -2.87
CA GLU A 51 5.70 -0.61 -3.15
C GLU A 51 5.01 0.74 -3.39
N SER A 52 5.19 1.71 -2.50
CA SER A 52 4.58 3.04 -2.64
C SER A 52 5.11 3.80 -3.86
N LEU A 53 6.41 3.73 -4.13
CA LEU A 53 7.05 4.32 -5.31
C LEU A 53 6.50 3.70 -6.60
N LEU A 54 6.53 2.36 -6.71
CA LEU A 54 6.06 1.64 -7.89
C LEU A 54 4.57 1.86 -8.11
N PHE A 55 3.77 1.92 -7.05
CA PHE A 55 2.34 2.21 -7.16
C PHE A 55 2.11 3.56 -7.86
N VAL A 56 2.76 4.65 -7.39
CA VAL A 56 2.56 5.98 -7.99
C VAL A 56 3.04 6.03 -9.44
N LEU A 57 4.21 5.44 -9.73
CA LEU A 57 4.79 5.38 -11.07
C LEU A 57 4.01 4.50 -12.05
N SER A 58 3.12 3.64 -11.55
CA SER A 58 2.25 2.81 -12.38
C SER A 58 1.10 3.61 -13.03
N PHE A 59 0.88 4.84 -12.56
CA PHE A 59 -0.12 5.75 -13.11
C PHE A 59 0.56 6.91 -13.85
N PRO A 60 0.02 7.33 -15.00
CA PRO A 60 0.40 8.56 -15.69
C PRO A 60 0.45 9.79 -14.77
N ARG A 61 1.29 10.77 -15.14
CA ARG A 61 1.41 12.06 -14.44
C ARG A 61 0.07 12.79 -14.47
N GLY A 62 -0.33 13.37 -13.34
CA GLY A 62 -1.58 14.12 -13.20
C GLY A 62 -2.87 13.30 -13.22
N GLU A 63 -2.79 11.96 -13.23
CA GLU A 63 -3.99 11.10 -13.20
C GLU A 63 -4.57 11.05 -11.76
N SER A 64 -5.83 11.46 -11.63
CA SER A 64 -6.63 11.23 -10.43
C SER A 64 -7.23 9.83 -10.44
N LEU A 65 -7.24 9.17 -9.29
CA LEU A 65 -7.83 7.85 -9.12
C LEU A 65 -9.28 7.98 -8.66
N ARG A 66 -10.17 7.26 -9.34
CA ARG A 66 -11.56 7.10 -8.90
C ARG A 66 -11.61 5.99 -7.87
N VAL A 67 -11.78 6.37 -6.61
CA VAL A 67 -11.92 5.42 -5.52
C VAL A 67 -13.41 5.14 -5.33
N PRO A 68 -13.87 3.89 -5.55
CA PRO A 68 -15.25 3.53 -5.26
C PRO A 68 -15.44 3.56 -3.74
N LEU A 69 -16.18 4.54 -3.25
CA LEU A 69 -16.53 4.59 -1.84
C LEU A 69 -17.68 3.61 -1.56
N PRO A 70 -17.59 2.80 -0.49
CA PRO A 70 -18.69 1.94 -0.09
C PRO A 70 -19.93 2.77 0.21
N GLN A 71 -21.10 2.35 -0.28
CA GLN A 71 -22.35 3.10 -0.10
C GLN A 71 -22.69 3.37 1.37
N TRP A 72 -22.32 2.46 2.28
CA TRP A 72 -22.52 2.63 3.72
C TRP A 72 -21.68 3.77 4.32
N LEU A 73 -20.52 4.09 3.73
CA LEU A 73 -19.68 5.21 4.14
C LEU A 73 -20.29 6.53 3.66
N VAL A 74 -20.79 6.54 2.42
CA VAL A 74 -21.46 7.69 1.78
C VAL A 74 -22.74 8.08 2.54
N ARG A 75 -23.57 7.11 2.94
CA ARG A 75 -24.83 7.36 3.66
C ARG A 75 -24.67 8.01 5.03
N ARG A 76 -23.48 7.91 5.64
CA ARG A 76 -23.21 8.42 6.98
C ARG A 76 -22.61 9.83 6.97
N TRP A 77 -22.23 10.33 5.80
CA TRP A 77 -21.81 11.71 5.63
C TRP A 77 -23.05 12.61 5.49
N PRO A 78 -23.15 13.73 6.22
CA PRO A 78 -24.27 14.66 6.09
C PRO A 78 -24.10 15.45 4.79
N ALA A 79 -24.35 14.79 3.67
CA ALA A 79 -24.52 15.47 2.39
C ALA A 79 -25.98 15.90 2.29
N GLY A 80 -26.19 17.21 2.22
CA GLY A 80 -27.51 17.82 2.06
C GLY A 80 -28.31 17.16 0.95
N GLU A 81 -29.62 17.12 1.18
CA GLU A 81 -30.65 16.57 0.29
C GLU A 81 -30.44 17.08 -1.15
N ASP A 82 -30.05 16.18 -2.06
CA ASP A 82 -30.41 16.17 -3.49
C ASP A 82 -29.66 15.08 -4.29
N LEU A 83 -29.68 13.83 -3.82
CA LEU A 83 -29.05 12.68 -4.49
C LEU A 83 -30.09 11.69 -5.04
N SER A 84 -30.93 12.17 -5.96
CA SER A 84 -31.82 11.32 -6.79
C SER A 84 -31.22 10.93 -8.15
N ARG A 85 -29.89 10.90 -8.31
CA ARG A 85 -29.25 10.37 -9.52
C ARG A 85 -28.38 9.16 -9.20
N SER A 86 -28.72 8.05 -9.86
CA SER A 86 -28.12 6.71 -9.83
C SER A 86 -26.70 6.66 -10.40
N HIS A 87 -25.81 7.56 -9.97
CA HIS A 87 -24.37 7.42 -10.17
C HIS A 87 -23.75 7.12 -8.81
N THR A 88 -23.06 5.98 -8.71
CA THR A 88 -22.17 5.74 -7.58
C THR A 88 -21.25 6.95 -7.44
N PRO A 89 -21.27 7.68 -6.31
CA PRO A 89 -20.43 8.86 -6.16
C PRO A 89 -18.97 8.41 -6.16
N SER A 90 -18.32 8.53 -7.32
CA SER A 90 -16.89 8.33 -7.45
C SER A 90 -16.22 9.65 -7.10
N GLN A 91 -15.56 9.71 -5.96
CA GLN A 91 -14.70 10.83 -5.64
C GLN A 91 -13.36 10.62 -6.35
N GLU A 92 -12.89 11.65 -7.05
CA GLU A 92 -11.56 11.65 -7.65
C GLU A 92 -10.55 12.05 -6.57
N TRP A 93 -9.59 11.17 -6.31
CA TRP A 93 -8.53 11.38 -5.34
C TRP A 93 -7.20 11.47 -6.07
N ASP A 94 -6.33 12.37 -5.61
CA ASP A 94 -4.96 12.41 -6.07
C ASP A 94 -4.26 11.07 -5.77
N LYS A 95 -3.52 10.52 -6.74
CA LYS A 95 -2.87 9.21 -6.61
C LYS A 95 -1.86 9.13 -5.45
N TYR A 96 -1.23 10.25 -5.08
CA TYR A 96 -0.36 10.35 -3.92
C TYR A 96 -1.16 10.25 -2.63
N ALA A 97 -2.35 10.86 -2.56
CA ALA A 97 -3.24 10.73 -1.40
C ALA A 97 -3.72 9.28 -1.24
N VAL A 98 -4.11 8.62 -2.33
CA VAL A 98 -4.48 7.21 -2.31
C VAL A 98 -3.31 6.34 -1.84
N ALA A 99 -2.12 6.56 -2.38
CA ALA A 99 -0.93 5.81 -2.00
C ALA A 99 -0.54 6.03 -0.53
N ALA A 100 -0.64 7.27 -0.01
CA ALA A 100 -0.40 7.57 1.39
C ALA A 100 -1.37 6.82 2.31
N VAL A 101 -2.66 6.80 1.99
CA VAL A 101 -3.67 6.07 2.76
C VAL A 101 -3.41 4.56 2.68
N LEU A 102 -3.18 4.02 1.48
CA LEU A 102 -3.03 2.58 1.29
C LEU A 102 -1.73 2.03 1.89
N PHE A 103 -0.58 2.66 1.65
CA PHE A 103 0.71 2.12 2.06
C PHE A 103 1.14 2.64 3.43
N ALA A 104 1.10 3.96 3.66
CA ALA A 104 1.63 4.54 4.89
C ALA A 104 0.71 4.29 6.10
N LEU A 105 -0.61 4.33 5.91
CA LEU A 105 -1.57 4.10 6.99
C LEU A 105 -2.05 2.64 7.04
N VAL A 106 -2.80 2.21 6.02
CA VAL A 106 -3.46 0.89 6.05
C VAL A 106 -2.43 -0.22 5.99
N GLY A 107 -1.50 -0.16 5.03
CA GLY A 107 -0.48 -1.18 4.81
C GLY A 107 0.44 -1.36 6.01
N SER A 108 1.00 -0.26 6.55
CA SER A 108 1.89 -0.30 7.72
C SER A 108 1.25 -0.93 8.95
N ILE A 109 -0.05 -0.70 9.17
CA ILE A 109 -0.80 -1.28 10.29
C ILE A 109 -1.18 -2.73 9.98
N ALA A 110 -1.79 -2.96 8.82
CA ALA A 110 -2.31 -4.26 8.42
C ALA A 110 -1.19 -5.31 8.27
N SER A 111 0.02 -4.92 7.88
CA SER A 111 1.16 -5.83 7.76
C SER A 111 1.47 -6.53 9.08
N GLU A 112 1.43 -5.81 10.20
CA GLU A 112 1.71 -6.39 11.53
C GLU A 112 0.62 -7.36 11.97
N PHE A 113 -0.65 -6.96 11.80
CA PHE A 113 -1.77 -7.85 12.11
C PHE A 113 -1.77 -9.10 11.23
N LEU A 114 -1.42 -8.95 9.96
CA LEU A 114 -1.34 -10.06 9.02
C LEU A 114 -0.17 -10.98 9.37
N GLN A 115 1.00 -10.45 9.71
CA GLN A 115 2.14 -11.26 10.17
C GLN A 115 1.79 -12.02 11.46
N PHE A 116 1.14 -11.37 12.42
CA PHE A 116 0.66 -12.04 13.63
C PHE A 116 -0.32 -13.19 13.30
N ALA A 117 -1.30 -12.94 12.44
CA ALA A 117 -2.29 -13.94 12.03
C ALA A 117 -1.65 -15.12 11.25
N VAL A 118 -0.79 -14.82 10.26
CA VAL A 118 -0.12 -15.81 9.40
C VAL A 118 0.83 -16.68 10.22
N THR A 119 1.54 -16.10 11.19
CA THR A 119 2.43 -16.84 12.08
C THR A 119 1.68 -17.56 13.21
N ARG A 120 0.34 -17.50 13.24
CA ARG A 120 -0.52 -18.08 14.28
C ARG A 120 -0.10 -17.60 15.69
N GLY A 121 0.21 -16.31 15.80
CA GLY A 121 0.62 -15.67 17.05
C GLY A 121 2.06 -15.95 17.48
N ARG A 122 2.91 -16.52 16.62
CA ARG A 122 4.32 -16.78 16.96
C ARG A 122 5.21 -15.54 16.86
N ARG A 123 4.88 -14.58 15.99
CA ARG A 123 5.58 -13.29 15.91
C ARG A 123 4.89 -12.29 16.83
N ASN A 124 5.65 -11.61 17.68
CA ASN A 124 5.13 -10.54 18.52
C ASN A 124 4.85 -9.29 17.69
N PHE A 125 3.79 -8.58 18.04
CA PHE A 125 3.48 -7.27 17.46
C PHE A 125 4.61 -6.29 17.79
N ASP A 126 5.26 -5.72 16.78
CA ASP A 126 6.35 -4.77 16.98
C ASP A 126 6.02 -3.42 16.31
N PRO A 127 5.67 -2.38 17.10
CA PRO A 127 5.40 -1.05 16.58
C PRO A 127 6.54 -0.46 15.74
N ARG A 128 7.78 -0.93 15.92
CA ARG A 128 8.93 -0.47 15.14
C ARG A 128 8.84 -0.90 13.68
N ASP A 129 8.20 -2.05 13.38
CA ASP A 129 7.94 -2.46 12.00
C ASP A 129 6.93 -1.54 11.33
N MET A 130 5.88 -1.15 12.04
CA MET A 130 4.90 -0.16 11.56
C MET A 130 5.59 1.17 11.22
N CYS A 131 6.48 1.64 12.10
CA CYS A 131 7.25 2.85 11.86
C CYS A 131 8.16 2.72 10.64
N ALA A 132 8.87 1.59 10.48
CA ALA A 132 9.72 1.34 9.33
C ALA A 132 8.91 1.33 8.01
N ASN A 133 7.77 0.64 7.98
CA ASN A 133 6.85 0.59 6.85
C ASN A 133 6.31 1.99 6.48
N THR A 134 5.92 2.76 7.50
CA THR A 134 5.41 4.13 7.33
C THR A 134 6.49 5.03 6.74
N LEU A 135 7.69 5.02 7.31
CA LEU A 135 8.82 5.82 6.83
C LEU A 135 9.23 5.43 5.41
N GLY A 136 9.28 4.14 5.12
CA GLY A 136 9.53 3.61 3.77
C GLY A 136 8.53 4.16 2.78
N SER A 137 7.24 4.05 3.09
CA SER A 137 6.15 4.57 2.27
C SER A 137 6.27 6.07 1.99
N LEU A 138 6.55 6.88 3.02
CA LEU A 138 6.69 8.32 2.87
C LEU A 138 7.87 8.69 1.96
N VAL A 139 9.02 8.03 2.14
CA VAL A 139 10.18 8.24 1.27
C VAL A 139 9.88 7.81 -0.17
N GLY A 140 9.21 6.68 -0.38
CA GLY A 140 8.80 6.22 -1.71
C GLY A 140 7.88 7.21 -2.42
N LEU A 141 6.95 7.83 -1.69
CA LEU A 141 6.07 8.89 -2.22
C LEU A 141 6.83 10.16 -2.59
N LEU A 142 7.76 10.60 -1.74
CA LEU A 142 8.60 11.77 -2.01
C LEU A 142 9.48 11.54 -3.24
N LEU A 143 10.08 10.36 -3.36
CA LEU A 143 10.86 9.97 -4.54
C LEU A 143 9.99 9.94 -5.80
N ALA A 144 8.80 9.35 -5.73
CA ALA A 144 7.87 9.32 -6.85
C ALA A 144 7.54 10.75 -7.31
N ARG A 145 7.28 11.66 -6.35
CA ARG A 145 7.02 13.06 -6.64
C ARG A 145 8.20 13.74 -7.33
N GLY A 146 9.42 13.53 -6.82
CA GLY A 146 10.64 14.06 -7.42
C GLY A 146 10.84 13.56 -8.86
N VAL A 147 10.62 12.27 -9.11
CA VAL A 147 10.71 11.66 -10.45
C VAL A 147 9.67 12.23 -11.41
N GLU A 148 8.49 12.62 -10.94
CA GLU A 148 7.47 13.25 -11.79
C GLU A 148 7.72 14.73 -12.08
N THR A 149 8.47 15.42 -11.23
CA THR A 149 8.84 16.83 -11.43
C THR A 149 10.01 17.04 -12.40
N LEU A 150 10.79 15.99 -12.67
CA LEU A 150 11.85 15.97 -13.67
C LEU A 150 11.30 15.71 -15.08
#